data_AF-A0A7T5US80-F1
#
_entry.id   AF-A0A7T5US80-F1
#
_cell.length_a   1.000
_cell.length_b   1.000
_cell.length_c   1.000
_cell.angle_alpha   90.00
_cell.angle_beta   90.00
_cell.angle_gamma   90.00
#
_symmetry.space_group_name_H-M   'P 1'
#
loop_
_entity.id
_entity.type
_entity.pdbx_description
1 polymer ?
#
loop_
_entity_poly.entity_id
_entity_poly.type
_entity_poly.pdbx_seq_one_letter_code
_entity_poly.pdbx_strand_id
1 'polypeptide(L)' 'MNFAGISPGSLLLIFLIILVIFGTKKLRSIGEDLGQAFKGFRKGLQTNEESKSIINNDDKSLEK' A
#
# COMPACT_ATOMS: atom_id res chain seq x y z
N MET A 1 -2.38 -12.71 -13.28
CA MET A 1 -3.30 -13.38 -12.34
C MET A 1 -4.60 -12.59 -12.35
N ASN A 2 -5.67 -13.12 -12.96
CA ASN A 2 -6.97 -12.45 -13.00
C ASN A 2 -7.65 -12.69 -11.64
N PHE A 3 -7.83 -11.63 -10.85
CA PHE A 3 -8.54 -11.71 -9.58
C PHE A 3 -10.01 -12.05 -9.86
N ALA A 4 -10.40 -13.31 -9.71
CA ALA A 4 -11.80 -13.76 -9.64
C ALA A 4 -12.77 -13.15 -10.68
N GLY A 5 -12.39 -13.08 -11.96
CA GLY A 5 -13.25 -12.57 -13.03
C GLY A 5 -13.35 -11.04 -13.12
N ILE A 6 -12.71 -10.30 -12.22
CA ILE A 6 -12.62 -8.85 -12.27
C ILE A 6 -11.39 -8.46 -13.10
N SER A 7 -11.64 -7.99 -14.32
CA SER A 7 -10.61 -7.42 -15.17
C SER A 7 -10.14 -6.07 -14.59
N PRO A 8 -8.83 -5.80 -14.52
CA PRO A 8 -8.32 -4.48 -14.13
C PRO A 8 -8.94 -3.32 -14.94
N GLY A 9 -9.34 -3.57 -16.20
CA GLY A 9 -10.01 -2.58 -17.04
C GLY A 9 -11.44 -2.24 -16.62
N SER A 10 -12.21 -3.21 -16.11
CA SER A 10 -13.58 -2.93 -15.64
C SER A 10 -13.59 -2.11 -14.36
N LEU A 11 -12.60 -2.35 -13.49
CA LEU A 11 -12.43 -1.57 -12.26
C LEU A 11 -12.14 -0.09 -12.57
N LEU A 12 -11.36 0.19 -13.62
CA LEU A 12 -11.04 1.55 -14.04
C LEU A 12 -12.27 2.31 -14.57
N LEU A 13 -13.14 1.63 -15.32
CA LEU A 13 -14.38 2.21 -15.82
C LEU A 13 -15.35 2.57 -14.69
N ILE A 14 -15.51 1.66 -13.72
CA ILE A 14 -16.34 1.90 -12.52
C ILE A 14 -15.78 3.05 -11.69
N PHE A 15 -14.46 3.09 -11.50
CA PHE A 15 -13.80 4.18 -10.81
C PHE A 15 -14.04 5.53 -11.48
N LEU A 16 -14.01 5.59 -12.81
CA LEU A 16 -14.30 6.81 -13.57
C LEU A 16 -15.73 7.31 -13.33
N ILE A 17 -16.72 6.42 -13.33
CA ILE A 17 -18.12 6.77 -13.06
C ILE A 17 -18.28 7.34 -11.65
N ILE A 18 -17.66 6.70 -10.65
CA ILE A 18 -17.65 7.19 -9.27
C ILE A 18 -17.02 8.59 -9.20
N LEU A 19 -15.91 8.80 -9.92
CA LEU A 19 -15.22 10.08 -9.97
C LEU A 19 -16.08 11.20 -10.56
N VAL A 20 -16.91 10.89 -11.55
CA VAL A 20 -17.86 11.83 -12.16
C VAL A 20 -19.00 12.18 -11.21
N ILE A 21 -19.55 11.20 -10.48
CA ILE A 21 -20.65 11.42 -9.53
C ILE A 21 -20.19 12.22 -8.30
N PHE A 22 -19.06 11.84 -7.71
CA PHE A 22 -18.57 12.45 -6.47
C PHE A 22 -17.66 13.65 -6.71
N GLY A 23 -17.09 13.78 -7.91
CA GLY A 23 -16.04 14.73 -8.23
C GLY A 23 -14.69 14.35 -7.61
N THR A 24 -13.60 14.84 -8.21
CA THR A 24 -12.23 14.60 -7.69
C THR A 24 -11.97 15.28 -6.36
N LYS A 25 -12.67 16.39 -6.06
CA LYS A 25 -12.49 17.18 -4.84
C LYS A 25 -12.89 16.41 -3.58
N LYS A 26 -14.02 15.69 -3.61
CA LYS A 26 -14.49 14.85 -2.50
C LYS A 26 -13.59 13.64 -2.31
N LEU A 27 -13.17 13.02 -3.42
CA LEU A 27 -12.29 11.85 -3.39
C LEU A 27 -10.89 12.19 -2.85
N ARG A 28 -10.37 13.39 -3.15
CA ARG A 28 -9.10 13.87 -2.60
C ARG A 28 -9.16 14.08 -1.09
N SER A 29 -10.19 14.76 -0.58
CA SER A 29 -10.35 14.99 0.86
C SER A 29 -10.42 13.67 1.64
N ILE A 30 -11.26 12.74 1.18
CA ILE A 30 -11.39 11.43 1.82
C ILE A 30 -10.12 10.60 1.64
N GLY A 31 -9.45 10.70 0.49
CA GLY A 31 -8.19 10.03 0.22
C GLY A 31 -7.03 10.55 1.07
N GLU A 32 -6.98 11.83 1.39
CA GLU A 32 -6.01 12.43 2.30
C GLU A 32 -6.23 11.92 3.73
N ASP A 33 -7.48 11.88 4.21
CA ASP A 33 -7.83 11.38 5.56
C ASP A 33 -7.54 9.88 5.71
N LEU A 34 -7.99 9.07 4.74
CA LEU A 34 -7.70 7.64 4.71
C LEU A 34 -6.19 7.39 4.53
N GLY A 35 -5.53 8.14 3.64
CA GLY A 35 -4.10 8.01 3.38
C GLY A 35 -3.26 8.28 4.64
N GLN A 36 -3.64 9.26 5.45
CA GLN A 36 -3.00 9.51 6.73
C GLN A 36 -3.21 8.37 7.73
N ALA A 37 -4.41 7.79 7.81
CA ALA A 37 -4.68 6.62 8.65
C ALA A 37 -3.88 5.38 8.20
N PHE A 38 -3.82 5.12 6.89
CA PHE A 38 -3.05 4.00 6.32
C PHE A 38 -1.53 4.20 6.39
N LYS A 39 -1.03 5.44 6.49
CA LYS A 39 0.40 5.73 6.66
C LYS A 39 0.97 5.12 7.94
N GLY A 40 0.21 5.14 9.04
CA GLY A 40 0.59 4.50 10.30
C GLY A 40 0.71 2.98 10.17
N PHE A 41 -0.24 2.37 9.44
CA PHE A 41 -0.21 0.93 9.13
C PHE A 41 1.01 0.54 8.29
N ARG A 42 1.31 1.29 7.22
CA ARG A 42 2.51 1.03 6.40
C ARG A 42 3.80 1.18 7.21
N LYS A 43 3.88 2.18 8.08
CA LYS A 43 5.05 2.40 8.95
C LYS A 43 5.22 1.26 9.96
N GLY A 44 4.13 0.73 10.52
CA GLY A 44 4.15 -0.44 11.39
C GLY A 44 4.53 -1.75 10.68
N LEU A 45 4.18 -1.91 9.41
CA LEU A 45 4.68 -3.02 8.59
C LEU A 45 6.17 -2.88 8.29
N GLN A 46 6.62 -1.66 7.96
CA GLN A 46 8.03 -1.40 7.68
C GLN A 46 8.93 -1.58 8.91
N THR A 47 8.49 -1.19 10.11
CA THR A 47 9.30 -1.39 11.34
C THR A 47 9.56 -2.87 11.64
N ASN A 48 8.66 -3.77 11.20
CA ASN A 48 8.82 -5.22 11.34
C ASN A 48 9.86 -5.77 10.35
N GLU A 49 9.83 -5.27 9.11
CA GLU A 49 10.82 -5.61 8.07
C GLU A 49 12.21 -5.01 8.36
N GLU A 50 12.29 -3.78 8.86
CA GLU A 50 13.56 -3.13 9.21
C GLU A 50 14.23 -3.82 10.40
N SER A 51 13.45 -4.31 11.37
CA SER A 51 13.93 -5.17 12.47
C SER A 51 14.52 -6.52 11.98
N LYS A 52 14.21 -6.93 10.75
CA LYS A 52 14.79 -8.13 10.11
C LYS A 52 16.07 -7.85 9.33
N SER A 53 16.36 -6.59 9.00
CA SER A 53 17.55 -6.18 8.25
C SER A 53 18.81 -5.97 9.12
N ILE A 54 18.65 -5.81 10.44
CA ILE A 54 19.78 -5.56 11.36
C ILE A 54 20.44 -6.88 11.84
N ILE A 55 19.83 -8.04 11.60
CA ILE A 55 20.31 -9.35 12.14
C ILE A 55 21.22 -10.11 11.15
N ASN A 56 21.43 -9.64 9.91
CA ASN A 56 22.08 -10.44 8.85
C ASN A 56 23.53 -10.03 8.48
N ASN A 57 24.29 -9.32 9.33
CA ASN A 57 25.65 -8.88 8.96
C ASN A 57 26.80 -9.29 9.89
N ASP A 58 26.57 -10.02 10.99
CA ASP A 58 27.63 -10.31 11.98
C ASP A 58 27.91 -11.81 12.25
N ASP A 59 27.61 -12.72 11.32
CA ASP A 59 27.96 -14.15 11.44
C ASP A 59 28.76 -14.67 10.24
N LYS A 60 29.91 -14.02 9.97
CA LYS A 60 30.88 -14.54 9.00
C LYS A 60 32.34 -14.20 9.32
N SER A 61 32.69 -14.10 10.60
CA SER A 61 34.04 -13.74 11.05
C SER A 61 34.65 -14.66 12.13
N LEU A 62 34.09 -15.85 12.38
CA LEU A 62 34.61 -16.79 13.39
C LEU A 62 35.00 -18.18 12.86
N GLU A 63 35.11 -18.36 11.55
CA GLU A 63 35.79 -19.53 10.98
C GLU A 63 37.17 -19.11 10.44
N LYS A 64 38.18 -19.14 11.31
CA LYS A 64 39.59 -19.40 11.00
C LYS A 64 40.39 -19.65 12.28
#